data_AF-A0A973IFP1-F1
#
_entry.id   AF-A0A973IFP1-F1
#
_cell.length_a   1.000
_cell.length_b   1.000
_cell.length_c   1.000
_cell.angle_alpha   90.00
_cell.angle_beta   90.00
_cell.angle_gamma   90.00
#
_symmetry.space_group_name_H-M   'P 1'
#
loop_
_entity.id
_entity.type
_entity.pdbx_description
1 polymer ?
#
loop_
_entity_poly.entity_id
_entity_poly.type
_entity_poly.pdbx_seq_one_letter_code
_entity_poly.pdbx_strand_id
1 'polypeptide(L)'
;MSIIFKLIFSLILALTMALGVVPQVLAAGNSINVHQVLLQLAHSTPKVKIQKVAAKPIVYNPTKTWVNIDAKYAIGTLIIKTSERKLYYVISKGRALRYGIAVGKSAGRQWKGKSFISLKRPNPTWSPTAKTRLANPKLAKSYRPGPRNPLGVRALNLANTPLLRIHGTNNPSSIGKAVSLGCYRMLNADVIDLYDRVSVGTKVLIQS
;
A
#
# COMPACT_ATOMS: atom_id res chain seq x y z
N MET A 1 -25.00 -33.95 15.97
CA MET A 1 -24.50 -32.60 16.33
C MET A 1 -24.23 -31.81 15.05
N SER A 2 -24.95 -30.71 14.84
CA SER A 2 -24.98 -29.96 13.57
C SER A 2 -23.61 -29.39 13.18
N ILE A 3 -23.30 -29.38 11.88
CA ILE A 3 -22.07 -28.79 11.29
C ILE A 3 -21.88 -27.33 11.73
N ILE A 4 -22.98 -26.60 11.93
CA ILE A 4 -23.00 -25.21 12.40
C ILE A 4 -22.41 -25.11 13.82
N PHE A 5 -22.68 -26.09 14.70
CA PHE A 5 -22.19 -26.11 16.07
C PHE A 5 -20.67 -26.33 16.12
N LYS A 6 -20.14 -27.18 15.22
CA LYS A 6 -18.68 -27.41 15.10
C LYS A 6 -17.94 -26.17 14.59
N LEU A 7 -18.53 -25.43 13.66
CA LEU A 7 -17.94 -24.20 13.11
C LEU A 7 -17.88 -23.06 14.13
N ILE A 8 -18.97 -22.87 14.89
CA ILE A 8 -19.01 -21.87 15.97
C ILE A 8 -18.00 -22.22 17.06
N PHE A 9 -17.91 -23.50 17.44
CA PHE A 9 -16.95 -23.95 18.46
C PHE A 9 -15.49 -23.78 18.01
N SER A 10 -15.15 -24.13 16.76
CA SER A 10 -13.81 -23.89 16.22
C SER A 10 -13.44 -22.42 16.11
N LEU A 11 -14.39 -21.54 15.80
CA LEU A 11 -14.13 -20.10 15.70
C LEU A 11 -13.88 -19.47 17.07
N ILE A 12 -14.66 -19.88 18.10
CA ILE A 12 -14.46 -19.45 19.48
C ILE A 12 -13.11 -19.97 20.01
N LEU A 13 -12.78 -21.23 19.75
CA LEU A 13 -11.51 -21.81 20.20
C LEU A 13 -10.31 -21.10 19.54
N ALA A 14 -10.35 -20.83 18.23
CA ALA A 14 -9.29 -20.09 17.54
C ALA A 14 -9.14 -18.65 18.05
N LEU A 15 -10.24 -17.98 18.39
CA LEU A 15 -10.23 -16.64 18.95
C LEU A 15 -9.64 -16.61 20.37
N THR A 16 -9.91 -17.63 21.18
CA THR A 16 -9.35 -17.75 22.54
C THR A 16 -7.85 -18.06 22.55
N MET A 17 -7.35 -18.85 21.60
CA MET A 17 -5.90 -19.12 21.46
C MET A 17 -5.11 -17.88 20.99
N ALA A 18 -5.70 -17.05 20.12
CA ALA A 18 -5.05 -15.83 19.61
C ALA A 18 -4.89 -14.72 20.68
N LEU A 19 -5.69 -14.78 21.75
CA LEU A 19 -5.69 -13.79 22.84
C LEU A 19 -4.92 -14.26 24.09
N GLY A 20 -4.35 -15.47 24.08
CA GLY A 20 -3.51 -15.97 25.18
C GLY A 20 -4.24 -16.19 26.51
N VAL A 21 -5.56 -16.38 26.50
CA VAL A 21 -6.41 -16.41 27.72
C VAL A 21 -6.57 -17.82 28.32
N VAL A 22 -5.80 -18.81 27.87
CA VAL A 22 -5.80 -20.15 28.49
C VAL A 22 -4.48 -20.28 29.24
N PRO A 23 -4.48 -20.00 30.56
CA PRO A 23 -4.70 -21.12 31.47
C PRO A 23 -5.32 -20.71 32.82
N GLN A 24 -6.62 -20.95 33.00
CA GLN A 24 -7.17 -21.14 34.37
C GLN A 24 -8.55 -21.81 34.43
N VAL A 25 -9.28 -21.90 33.32
CA VAL A 25 -10.65 -22.44 33.34
C VAL A 25 -10.73 -23.96 33.12
N LEU A 26 -9.63 -24.63 32.77
CA LEU A 26 -9.60 -26.10 32.61
C LEU A 26 -9.32 -26.90 33.89
N ALA A 27 -9.08 -26.25 35.04
CA ALA A 27 -8.71 -26.94 36.28
C ALA A 27 -9.90 -27.30 37.19
N ALA A 28 -11.13 -26.87 36.89
CA ALA A 28 -12.31 -27.24 37.66
C ALA A 28 -13.39 -27.71 36.68
N GLY A 29 -13.74 -29.00 36.72
CA GLY A 29 -14.67 -29.66 35.81
C GLY A 29 -16.14 -29.21 35.89
N ASN A 30 -16.39 -27.90 35.90
CA ASN A 30 -17.73 -27.32 35.94
C ASN A 30 -18.07 -26.64 34.62
N SER A 31 -19.31 -26.84 34.16
CA SER A 31 -19.88 -26.29 32.93
C SER A 31 -19.70 -24.78 32.80
N ILE A 32 -19.16 -24.34 31.66
CA ILE A 32 -18.87 -22.94 31.34
C ILE A 32 -20.20 -22.17 31.20
N ASN A 33 -20.47 -21.25 32.13
CA ASN A 33 -21.59 -20.32 32.02
C ASN A 33 -21.20 -19.15 31.10
N VAL A 34 -21.70 -19.16 29.87
CA VAL A 34 -21.39 -18.17 28.82
C VAL A 34 -21.73 -16.73 29.26
N HIS A 35 -22.73 -16.56 30.14
CA HIS A 35 -23.09 -15.23 30.65
C HIS A 35 -22.01 -14.65 31.58
N GLN A 36 -21.36 -15.49 32.38
CA GLN A 36 -20.24 -15.05 33.23
C GLN A 36 -19.02 -14.65 32.40
N VAL A 37 -18.71 -15.41 31.36
CA VAL A 37 -17.59 -15.10 30.45
C VAL A 37 -17.83 -13.78 29.71
N LEU A 38 -19.07 -13.53 29.25
CA LEU A 38 -19.42 -12.26 28.60
C LEU A 38 -19.31 -11.07 29.54
N LEU A 39 -19.75 -11.21 30.79
CA LEU A 39 -19.61 -10.16 31.80
C LEU A 39 -18.13 -9.87 32.08
N GLN A 40 -17.28 -10.89 32.18
CA GLN A 40 -15.85 -10.70 32.43
C GLN A 40 -15.14 -9.99 31.26
N LEU A 41 -15.51 -10.33 30.01
CA LEU A 41 -14.99 -9.66 28.82
C LEU A 41 -15.48 -8.21 28.67
N ALA A 42 -16.70 -7.90 29.12
CA ALA A 42 -17.22 -6.53 29.12
C ALA A 42 -16.46 -5.61 30.10
N HIS A 43 -15.96 -6.16 31.21
CA HIS A 43 -15.17 -5.42 32.21
C HIS A 43 -13.67 -5.36 31.88
N SER A 44 -13.19 -6.15 30.91
CA SER A 44 -11.77 -6.23 30.54
C SER A 44 -11.45 -5.57 29.19
N THR A 45 -12.06 -4.41 28.88
CA THR A 45 -11.59 -3.61 27.74
C THR A 45 -10.28 -2.92 28.13
N PRO A 46 -9.13 -3.24 27.48
CA PRO A 46 -7.91 -2.50 27.76
C PRO A 46 -8.13 -1.06 27.27
N LYS A 47 -8.09 -0.10 28.20
CA LYS A 47 -8.01 1.33 27.86
C LYS A 47 -6.67 1.59 27.16
N VAL A 48 -6.63 1.38 25.86
CA VAL A 48 -5.51 1.81 25.02
C VAL A 48 -5.49 3.34 25.05
N LYS A 49 -4.52 3.93 25.76
CA LYS A 49 -4.19 5.35 25.62
C LYS A 49 -3.64 5.55 24.21
N ILE A 50 -4.53 5.86 23.26
CA ILE A 50 -4.13 6.43 21.98
C ILE A 50 -3.50 7.78 22.33
N GLN A 51 -2.16 7.84 22.36
CA GLN A 51 -1.49 9.14 22.31
C GLN A 51 -1.95 9.79 21.00
N LYS A 52 -2.80 10.82 21.11
CA LYS A 52 -3.05 11.78 20.03
C LYS A 52 -1.72 12.47 19.74
N VAL A 53 -0.86 11.82 18.96
CA VAL A 53 0.18 12.53 18.25
C VAL A 53 -0.58 13.42 17.29
N ALA A 54 -0.52 14.74 17.52
CA ALA A 54 -1.11 15.72 16.63
C ALA A 54 -0.45 15.55 15.24
N ALA A 55 -1.06 14.73 14.39
CA ALA A 55 -0.76 14.73 12.99
C ALA A 55 -1.15 16.13 12.51
N LYS A 56 -0.15 16.95 12.16
CA LYS A 56 -0.39 18.15 11.34
C LYS A 56 -1.38 17.72 10.25
N PRO A 57 -2.55 18.36 10.10
CA PRO A 57 -3.46 18.01 9.03
C PRO A 57 -2.67 18.18 7.73
N ILE A 58 -2.36 17.05 7.10
CA ILE A 58 -1.73 17.05 5.80
C ILE A 58 -2.85 17.53 4.89
N VAL A 59 -2.90 18.84 4.63
CA VAL A 59 -3.83 19.41 3.65
C VAL A 59 -3.32 18.99 2.28
N TYR A 60 -3.61 17.74 1.94
CA TYR A 60 -3.54 17.21 0.61
C TYR A 60 -4.95 16.77 0.25
N ASN A 61 -5.59 17.60 -0.57
CA ASN A 61 -6.87 17.34 -1.20
C ASN A 61 -6.72 16.07 -2.08
N PRO A 62 -7.57 15.03 -1.96
CA PRO A 62 -7.38 13.75 -2.64
C PRO A 62 -7.11 13.97 -4.14
N THR A 63 -5.93 13.57 -4.60
CA THR A 63 -5.54 13.75 -6.01
C THR A 63 -6.40 12.99 -7.00
N LYS A 64 -7.19 12.03 -6.50
CA LYS A 64 -8.08 11.20 -7.30
C LYS A 64 -9.24 12.04 -7.82
N THR A 65 -9.04 12.59 -9.01
CA THR A 65 -10.06 13.34 -9.75
C THR A 65 -10.34 12.63 -11.06
N TRP A 66 -11.61 12.54 -11.44
CA TRP A 66 -12.01 12.18 -12.79
C TRP A 66 -11.60 13.32 -13.72
N VAL A 67 -10.95 12.97 -14.83
CA VAL A 67 -10.47 13.95 -15.81
C VAL A 67 -10.71 13.44 -17.22
N ASN A 68 -10.76 14.38 -18.16
CA ASN A 68 -10.70 14.04 -19.57
C ASN A 68 -9.28 13.61 -19.93
N ILE A 69 -9.18 12.62 -20.81
CA ILE A 69 -7.93 12.16 -21.42
C ILE A 69 -8.18 11.89 -22.90
N ASP A 70 -7.12 11.88 -23.72
CA ASP A 70 -7.24 11.57 -25.14
C ASP A 70 -7.94 10.21 -25.35
N ALA A 71 -8.98 10.21 -26.19
CA ALA A 71 -9.80 9.05 -26.47
C ALA A 71 -9.05 7.93 -27.20
N LYS A 72 -7.83 8.18 -27.70
CA LYS A 72 -6.96 7.17 -28.31
C LYS A 72 -6.43 6.13 -27.32
N TYR A 73 -6.41 6.44 -26.02
CA TYR A 73 -5.90 5.51 -25.03
C TYR A 73 -6.92 4.42 -24.73
N ALA A 74 -6.48 3.17 -24.78
CA ALA A 74 -7.32 2.02 -24.47
C ALA A 74 -7.68 1.98 -22.98
N ILE A 75 -8.91 1.54 -22.68
CA ILE A 75 -9.40 1.32 -21.31
C ILE A 75 -8.47 0.34 -20.57
N GLY A 76 -8.24 0.59 -19.29
CA GLY A 76 -7.34 -0.18 -18.43
C GLY A 76 -5.86 0.18 -18.56
N THR A 77 -5.49 1.11 -19.45
CA THR A 77 -4.10 1.54 -19.63
C THR A 77 -3.69 2.54 -18.55
N LEU A 78 -2.44 2.42 -18.08
CA LEU A 78 -1.79 3.45 -17.27
C LEU A 78 -1.00 4.41 -18.16
N ILE A 79 -1.25 5.71 -18.01
CA ILE A 79 -0.50 6.76 -18.71
C ILE A 79 0.26 7.57 -17.66
N ILE A 80 1.58 7.57 -17.74
CA ILE A 80 2.44 8.36 -16.86
C ILE A 80 2.95 9.55 -17.65
N LYS A 81 2.59 10.76 -17.19
CA LYS A 81 3.08 12.03 -17.74
C LYS A 81 4.05 12.67 -16.77
N THR A 82 5.31 12.61 -17.13
CA THR A 82 6.42 12.94 -16.22
C THR A 82 6.57 14.45 -15.99
N SER A 83 6.30 15.27 -17.00
CA SER A 83 6.26 16.75 -16.93
C SER A 83 5.15 17.24 -16.01
N GLU A 84 3.96 16.65 -16.12
CA GLU A 84 2.80 16.95 -15.28
C GLU A 84 2.93 16.38 -13.86
N ARG A 85 3.84 15.41 -13.67
CA ARG A 85 3.97 14.62 -12.43
C ARG A 85 2.64 13.98 -12.05
N LYS A 86 1.96 13.42 -13.06
CA LYS A 86 0.68 12.74 -12.93
C LYS A 86 0.72 11.35 -13.53
N LEU A 87 -0.06 10.46 -12.92
CA LEU A 87 -0.39 9.14 -13.46
C LEU A 87 -1.89 9.09 -13.71
N TYR A 88 -2.29 8.54 -14.84
CA TYR A 88 -3.68 8.41 -15.26
C TYR A 88 -4.02 6.94 -15.46
N TYR A 89 -5.13 6.48 -14.90
CA TYR A 89 -5.70 5.17 -15.18
C TYR A 89 -6.95 5.34 -16.04
N VAL A 90 -6.89 4.86 -17.28
CA VAL A 90 -8.01 4.99 -18.23
C VAL A 90 -9.12 4.02 -17.83
N ILE A 91 -10.30 4.56 -17.62
CA ILE A 91 -11.47 3.88 -17.02
C ILE A 91 -12.63 3.77 -18.02
N SER A 92 -12.68 4.66 -19.00
CA SER A 92 -13.63 4.65 -20.10
C SER A 92 -13.03 5.46 -21.26
N LYS A 93 -13.66 5.39 -22.44
CA LYS A 93 -13.25 6.21 -23.59
C LYS A 93 -13.24 7.70 -23.18
N GLY A 94 -12.10 8.36 -23.39
CA GLY A 94 -11.93 9.78 -23.10
C GLY A 94 -11.85 10.15 -21.61
N ARG A 95 -11.89 9.20 -20.66
CA ARG A 95 -11.83 9.50 -19.22
C ARG A 95 -10.79 8.68 -18.47
N ALA A 96 -10.19 9.33 -17.46
CA ALA A 96 -9.22 8.70 -16.57
C ALA A 96 -9.43 9.10 -15.11
N LEU A 97 -8.97 8.24 -14.20
CA LEU A 97 -8.62 8.63 -12.83
C LEU A 97 -7.21 9.22 -12.85
N ARG A 98 -7.04 10.42 -12.30
CA ARG A 98 -5.73 11.07 -12.16
C ARG A 98 -5.17 10.88 -10.76
N TYR A 99 -3.87 10.65 -10.65
CA TYR A 99 -3.13 10.54 -9.39
C TYR A 99 -1.90 11.47 -9.41
N GLY A 100 -1.55 12.00 -8.25
CA GLY A 100 -0.29 12.74 -8.07
C GLY A 100 0.88 11.78 -7.92
N ILE A 101 1.99 12.06 -8.61
CA ILE A 101 3.22 11.29 -8.44
C ILE A 101 4.42 12.20 -8.13
N ALA A 102 5.42 11.65 -7.44
CA ALA A 102 6.78 12.18 -7.48
C ALA A 102 7.56 11.43 -8.55
N VAL A 103 8.44 12.14 -9.25
CA VAL A 103 9.25 11.59 -10.34
C VAL A 103 10.75 11.77 -10.05
N GLY A 104 11.62 11.17 -10.87
CA GLY A 104 13.07 11.25 -10.69
C GLY A 104 13.64 12.67 -10.83
N LYS A 105 14.66 13.02 -10.03
CA LYS A 105 15.33 14.35 -10.03
C LYS A 105 15.85 14.77 -11.40
N SER A 106 16.38 13.84 -12.19
CA SER A 106 16.91 14.13 -13.52
C SER A 106 15.77 14.32 -14.52
N ALA A 107 15.18 15.51 -14.54
CA ALA A 107 14.37 15.98 -15.65
C ALA A 107 15.18 15.78 -16.95
N GLY A 108 14.62 15.06 -17.93
CA GLY A 108 15.29 14.74 -19.20
C GLY A 108 15.95 13.36 -19.32
N ARG A 109 16.07 12.56 -18.24
CA ARG A 109 16.58 11.17 -18.30
C ARG A 109 15.57 10.11 -17.85
N GLN A 110 14.31 10.48 -17.73
CA GLN A 110 13.27 9.50 -17.42
C GLN A 110 12.97 8.69 -18.67
N TRP A 111 13.05 7.37 -18.51
CA TRP A 111 12.72 6.42 -19.57
C TRP A 111 11.31 6.70 -20.08
N LYS A 112 11.13 6.68 -21.40
CA LYS A 112 9.83 6.86 -22.08
C LYS A 112 9.58 5.63 -22.95
N GLY A 113 8.30 5.33 -23.18
CA GLY A 113 7.89 4.24 -24.05
C GLY A 113 6.83 3.35 -23.42
N LYS A 114 6.68 2.16 -24.00
CA LYS A 114 5.67 1.17 -23.63
C LYS A 114 6.26 0.13 -22.67
N SER A 115 5.59 -0.06 -21.55
CA SER A 115 5.90 -1.09 -20.55
C SER A 115 4.59 -1.77 -20.11
N PHE A 116 4.68 -2.65 -19.13
CA PHE A 116 3.55 -3.30 -18.50
C PHE A 116 3.88 -3.62 -17.04
N ILE A 117 2.85 -3.79 -16.21
CA ILE A 117 3.03 -4.25 -14.84
C ILE A 117 3.55 -5.70 -14.86
N SER A 118 4.78 -5.92 -14.44
CA SER A 118 5.41 -7.25 -14.43
C SER A 118 5.21 -7.98 -13.09
N LEU A 119 5.10 -7.23 -12.00
CA LEU A 119 4.94 -7.80 -10.66
C LEU A 119 4.17 -6.83 -9.75
N LYS A 120 3.28 -7.40 -8.93
CA LYS A 120 2.57 -6.70 -7.87
C LYS A 120 3.08 -7.19 -6.51
N ARG A 121 3.55 -6.28 -5.66
CA ARG A 121 4.05 -6.62 -4.31
C ARG A 121 3.25 -5.91 -3.22
N PRO A 122 2.42 -6.64 -2.45
CA PRO A 122 1.80 -6.10 -1.26
C PRO A 122 2.85 -5.99 -0.15
N ASN A 123 2.80 -4.91 0.65
CA ASN A 123 3.69 -4.68 1.79
C ASN A 123 5.17 -5.00 1.44
N PRO A 124 5.76 -4.27 0.48
CA PRO A 124 7.05 -4.63 -0.10
C PRO A 124 8.20 -4.50 0.90
N THR A 125 9.19 -5.39 0.83
CA THR A 125 10.53 -5.13 1.37
C THR A 125 11.32 -4.23 0.42
N TRP A 126 12.23 -3.42 0.95
CA TRP A 126 13.13 -2.58 0.16
C TRP A 126 14.59 -2.79 0.53
N SER A 127 15.43 -2.99 -0.48
CA SER A 127 16.88 -3.04 -0.36
C SER A 127 17.49 -1.90 -1.17
N PRO A 128 18.34 -1.05 -0.56
CA PRO A 128 19.08 -0.04 -1.31
C PRO A 128 19.94 -0.69 -2.39
N THR A 129 19.99 -0.08 -3.58
CA THR A 129 20.94 -0.47 -4.63
C THR A 129 22.36 -0.13 -4.18
N ALA A 130 23.37 -0.72 -4.83
CA ALA A 130 24.78 -0.40 -4.57
C ALA A 130 25.04 1.12 -4.67
N LYS A 131 24.52 1.78 -5.71
CA LYS A 131 24.61 3.24 -5.88
C LYS A 131 23.97 4.02 -4.73
N THR A 132 22.77 3.63 -4.29
CA THR A 132 22.09 4.29 -3.17
C THR A 132 22.86 4.09 -1.86
N ARG A 133 23.47 2.93 -1.65
CA ARG A 133 24.30 2.64 -0.48
C ARG A 133 25.62 3.41 -0.49
N LEU A 134 26.24 3.56 -1.66
CA LEU A 134 27.45 4.39 -1.80
C LEU A 134 27.17 5.85 -1.43
N ALA A 135 26.03 6.39 -1.87
CA ALA A 135 25.62 7.77 -1.56
C ALA A 135 25.18 7.96 -0.09
N ASN A 136 24.73 6.91 0.58
CA ASN A 136 24.39 6.94 2.00
C ASN A 136 24.75 5.61 2.68
N PRO A 137 26.01 5.48 3.16
CA PRO A 137 26.51 4.23 3.76
C PRO A 137 25.79 3.80 5.04
N LYS A 138 25.09 4.74 5.72
CA LYS A 138 24.35 4.47 6.96
C LYS A 138 23.06 3.69 6.75
N LEU A 139 22.63 3.48 5.49
CA LEU A 139 21.42 2.74 5.20
C LEU A 139 21.56 1.26 5.57
N ALA A 140 20.55 0.73 6.27
CA ALA A 140 20.42 -0.71 6.51
C ALA A 140 20.47 -1.52 5.20
N LYS A 141 20.87 -2.79 5.29
CA LYS A 141 20.89 -3.72 4.15
C LYS A 141 19.52 -3.91 3.52
N SER A 142 18.48 -3.95 4.35
CA SER A 142 17.08 -4.10 3.95
C SER A 142 16.15 -3.41 4.95
N TYR A 143 15.00 -2.98 4.46
CA TYR A 143 13.91 -2.40 5.23
C TYR A 143 12.69 -3.29 5.05
N ARG A 144 12.19 -3.82 6.17
CA ARG A 144 10.91 -4.56 6.24
C ARG A 144 9.73 -3.62 5.96
N PRO A 145 8.52 -4.14 5.70
CA PRO A 145 7.33 -3.29 5.60
C PRO A 145 7.14 -2.46 6.87
N GLY A 146 6.76 -1.19 6.71
CA GLY A 146 6.54 -0.27 7.82
C GLY A 146 6.95 1.17 7.53
N PRO A 147 6.85 2.08 8.53
CA PRO A 147 7.01 3.52 8.33
C PRO A 147 8.38 3.96 7.79
N ARG A 148 9.43 3.18 8.01
CA ARG A 148 10.79 3.50 7.52
C ARG A 148 11.05 3.04 6.09
N ASN A 149 10.13 2.28 5.49
CA ASN A 149 10.32 1.71 4.16
C ASN A 149 9.98 2.72 3.06
N PRO A 150 10.93 3.09 2.18
CA PRO A 150 10.69 4.11 1.15
C PRO A 150 9.77 3.64 0.01
N LEU A 151 9.48 2.34 -0.10
CA LEU A 151 8.48 1.83 -1.04
C LEU A 151 7.03 1.99 -0.53
N GLY A 152 6.85 2.34 0.74
CA GLY A 152 5.53 2.44 1.35
C GLY A 152 4.81 1.08 1.39
N VAL A 153 3.51 1.11 1.11
CA VAL A 153 2.60 -0.01 1.37
C VAL A 153 2.36 -0.93 0.18
N ARG A 154 2.62 -0.48 -1.06
CA ARG A 154 2.46 -1.27 -2.30
C ARG A 154 3.55 -0.89 -3.29
N ALA A 155 3.93 -1.86 -4.12
CA ALA A 155 4.80 -1.62 -5.26
C ALA A 155 4.33 -2.41 -6.49
N LEU A 156 4.38 -1.76 -7.65
CA LEU A 156 4.12 -2.31 -8.97
C LEU A 156 5.43 -2.19 -9.77
N ASN A 157 6.02 -3.31 -10.16
CA ASN A 157 7.23 -3.29 -10.99
C ASN A 157 6.84 -3.14 -12.46
N LEU A 158 7.68 -2.43 -13.20
CA LEU A 158 7.51 -2.24 -14.63
C LEU A 158 8.43 -3.20 -15.39
N ALA A 159 7.91 -3.78 -16.48
CA ALA A 159 8.69 -4.61 -17.39
C ALA A 159 9.73 -3.79 -18.15
N ASN A 160 10.72 -4.49 -18.72
CA ASN A 160 11.79 -3.92 -19.55
C ASN A 160 12.67 -2.87 -18.83
N THR A 161 12.48 -2.71 -17.52
CA THR A 161 13.20 -1.74 -16.69
C THR A 161 13.47 -2.37 -15.31
N PRO A 162 14.70 -2.84 -15.02
CA PRO A 162 14.96 -3.67 -13.84
C PRO A 162 14.71 -2.96 -12.50
N LEU A 163 14.69 -1.62 -12.48
CA LEU A 163 14.61 -0.82 -11.26
C LEU A 163 13.39 0.10 -11.17
N LEU A 164 12.58 0.23 -12.23
CA LEU A 164 11.49 1.20 -12.27
C LEU A 164 10.22 0.61 -11.67
N ARG A 165 9.59 1.37 -10.78
CA ARG A 165 8.40 0.95 -10.03
C ARG A 165 7.46 2.12 -9.84
N ILE A 166 6.17 1.81 -9.80
CA ILE A 166 5.14 2.66 -9.20
C ILE A 166 4.96 2.16 -7.76
N HIS A 167 5.14 3.02 -6.76
CA HIS A 167 5.10 2.59 -5.37
C HIS A 167 4.60 3.68 -4.42
N GLY A 168 4.29 3.31 -3.17
CA GLY A 168 3.91 4.25 -2.12
C GLY A 168 5.09 5.12 -1.64
N THR A 169 4.99 5.72 -0.47
CA THR A 169 6.10 6.51 0.07
C THR A 169 6.02 6.61 1.59
N ASN A 170 7.18 6.67 2.24
CA ASN A 170 7.28 7.10 3.64
C ASN A 170 7.50 8.62 3.78
N ASN A 171 7.60 9.35 2.67
CA ASN A 171 7.72 10.80 2.65
C ASN A 171 6.62 11.40 1.77
N PRO A 172 5.40 11.64 2.31
CA PRO A 172 4.27 12.15 1.53
C PRO A 172 4.53 13.57 0.99
N SER A 173 5.37 14.38 1.65
CA SER A 173 5.74 15.72 1.18
C SER A 173 6.56 15.73 -0.12
N SER A 174 6.98 14.55 -0.62
CA SER A 174 7.69 14.40 -1.89
C SER A 174 6.78 14.38 -3.12
N ILE A 175 5.48 14.12 -2.96
CA ILE A 175 4.53 14.00 -4.07
C ILE A 175 4.40 15.33 -4.80
N GLY A 176 4.33 15.28 -6.13
CA GLY A 176 4.32 16.46 -6.99
C GLY A 176 5.69 17.11 -7.19
N LYS A 177 6.79 16.49 -6.72
CA LYS A 177 8.17 16.99 -6.90
C LYS A 177 9.04 16.04 -7.73
N ALA A 178 10.08 16.58 -8.36
CA ALA A 178 11.12 15.79 -9.02
C ALA A 178 12.23 15.48 -8.01
N VAL A 179 12.05 14.43 -7.20
CA VAL A 179 12.91 14.11 -6.04
C VAL A 179 13.31 12.65 -5.93
N SER A 180 12.77 11.76 -6.77
CA SER A 180 13.07 10.34 -6.73
C SER A 180 14.40 10.01 -7.46
N LEU A 181 14.87 8.76 -7.30
CA LEU A 181 16.02 8.22 -8.05
C LEU A 181 15.59 7.54 -9.36
N GLY A 182 14.36 7.75 -9.82
CA GLY A 182 13.83 7.21 -11.08
C GLY A 182 12.41 6.67 -10.96
N CYS A 183 12.04 6.06 -9.82
CA CYS A 183 10.70 5.50 -9.59
C CYS A 183 9.58 6.56 -9.51
N TYR A 184 8.34 6.11 -9.67
CA TYR A 184 7.13 6.90 -9.53
C TYR A 184 6.54 6.69 -8.13
N ARG A 185 6.67 7.69 -7.27
CA ARG A 185 6.14 7.62 -5.89
C ARG A 185 4.73 8.16 -5.86
N MET A 186 3.85 7.51 -5.12
CA MET A 186 2.46 7.90 -4.87
C MET A 186 2.24 8.03 -3.36
N LEU A 187 1.18 8.73 -2.97
CA LEU A 187 0.67 8.59 -1.60
C LEU A 187 0.25 7.13 -1.34
N ASN A 188 0.33 6.72 -0.07
CA ASN A 188 0.00 5.34 0.30
C ASN A 188 -1.46 4.98 0.00
N ALA A 189 -2.40 5.92 0.20
CA ALA A 189 -3.81 5.70 -0.16
C ALA A 189 -3.99 5.54 -1.69
N ASP A 190 -3.37 6.42 -2.47
CA ASP A 190 -3.45 6.39 -3.94
C ASP A 190 -2.84 5.12 -4.54
N VAL A 191 -1.70 4.65 -4.02
CA VAL A 191 -1.09 3.41 -4.52
C VAL A 191 -1.88 2.17 -4.14
N ILE A 192 -2.59 2.16 -2.99
CA ILE A 192 -3.49 1.06 -2.63
C ILE A 192 -4.63 1.00 -3.64
N ASP A 193 -5.32 2.13 -3.87
CA ASP A 193 -6.41 2.23 -4.84
C ASP A 193 -5.96 1.81 -6.24
N LEU A 194 -4.79 2.27 -6.71
CA LEU A 194 -4.25 1.85 -7.99
C LEU A 194 -3.91 0.36 -8.01
N TYR A 195 -3.28 -0.16 -6.95
CA TYR A 195 -2.88 -1.56 -6.86
C TYR A 195 -4.07 -2.51 -7.00
N ASP A 196 -5.22 -2.16 -6.43
CA ASP A 196 -6.42 -3.01 -6.49
C ASP A 196 -7.13 -2.96 -7.85
N ARG A 197 -6.88 -1.92 -8.67
CA ARG A 197 -7.49 -1.74 -10.00
C ARG A 197 -6.73 -2.40 -11.14
N VAL A 198 -5.42 -2.60 -10.98
CA VAL A 198 -4.54 -3.04 -12.07
C VAL A 198 -4.09 -4.48 -11.87
N SER A 199 -3.79 -5.16 -12.96
CA SER A 199 -3.31 -6.54 -12.96
C SER A 199 -1.89 -6.62 -13.50
N VAL A 200 -1.22 -7.75 -13.26
CA VAL A 200 -0.01 -8.07 -14.03
C VAL A 200 -0.41 -8.11 -15.52
N GLY A 201 0.44 -7.54 -16.38
CA GLY A 201 0.15 -7.34 -17.81
C GLY A 201 -0.56 -6.02 -18.15
N THR A 202 -1.03 -5.24 -17.15
CA THR A 202 -1.61 -3.92 -17.40
C THR A 202 -0.60 -3.05 -18.16
N LYS A 203 -1.02 -2.52 -19.32
CA LYS A 203 -0.19 -1.67 -20.18
C LYS A 203 0.14 -0.36 -19.49
N VAL A 204 1.39 0.08 -19.63
CA VAL A 204 1.89 1.35 -19.11
C VAL A 204 2.54 2.12 -20.26
N LEU A 205 2.05 3.33 -20.52
CA LEU A 205 2.68 4.27 -21.44
C LEU A 205 3.34 5.39 -20.64
N ILE A 206 4.64 5.57 -20.82
CA ILE A 206 5.41 6.60 -20.15
C ILE A 206 5.79 7.65 -21.18
N GLN A 207 5.39 8.90 -20.94
CA GLN A 207 5.64 10.02 -21.81
C GLN A 207 6.09 11.27 -21.02
N SER A 208 6.63 12.24 -21.76
CA SER A 208 6.93 13.55 -21.20
C SER A 208 5.65 14.22 -20.75
#